data_AF-A0A2E0ZK56-F1
#
_entry.id   AF-A0A2E0ZK56-F1
#
_cell.length_a   1.000
_cell.length_b   1.000
_cell.length_c   1.000
_cell.angle_alpha   90.00
_cell.angle_beta   90.00
_cell.angle_gamma   90.00
#
_symmetry.space_group_name_H-M   'P 1'
#
loop_
_entity.id
_entity.type
_entity.pdbx_description
1 polymer ?
#
loop_
_entity_poly.entity_id
_entity_poly.type
_entity_poly.pdbx_seq_one_letter_code
_entity_poly.pdbx_strand_id
1 'polypeptide(L)'
;MEIVMSKANVEKILSEEFVCSHCKSSGAHVEKLSMAGTGISRFLEIQPYRYAFVSCHHCGFTEVFNLKMLEGKDDLGTFLDILFAN
;
A
#
# COMPACT_ATOMS: atom_id res chain seq x y z
N MET A 1 3.32 2.46 25.77
CA MET A 1 4.24 1.83 24.82
C MET A 1 3.43 0.88 23.96
N GLU A 2 2.66 1.46 23.05
CA GLU A 2 2.01 0.75 21.94
C GLU A 2 2.45 1.59 20.76
N ILE A 3 3.45 1.09 20.05
CA ILE A 3 4.18 1.84 19.03
C ILE A 3 3.19 2.03 17.89
N VAL A 4 2.78 3.28 17.70
CA VAL A 4 2.16 3.76 16.47
C VAL A 4 3.18 3.49 15.36
N MET A 5 3.09 2.32 14.72
CA MET A 5 3.66 2.09 13.39
C MET A 5 2.95 3.08 12.47
N SER A 6 3.53 4.28 12.38
CA SER A 6 2.87 5.41 11.75
C SER A 6 2.56 5.07 10.31
N LYS A 7 1.36 5.45 9.85
CA LYS A 7 0.89 5.29 8.45
C LYS A 7 1.94 5.70 7.41
N ALA A 8 2.82 6.65 7.75
CA ALA A 8 3.92 7.12 6.92
C ALA A 8 4.95 6.03 6.58
N ASN A 9 5.10 4.99 7.41
CA ASN A 9 6.07 3.93 7.18
C ASN A 9 5.68 3.02 6.00
N VAL A 10 4.40 2.63 5.92
CA VAL A 10 3.93 1.71 4.86
C VAL A 10 4.06 2.33 3.46
N GLU A 11 3.79 3.63 3.31
CA GLU A 11 3.93 4.32 2.01
C GLU A 11 5.39 4.37 1.57
N LYS A 12 6.27 4.71 2.51
CA LYS A 12 7.70 4.78 2.27
C LYS A 12 8.25 3.43 1.83
N ILE A 13 7.94 2.36 2.57
CA ILE A 13 8.37 1.00 2.23
C ILE A 13 7.82 0.58 0.86
N LEU A 14 6.52 0.80 0.58
CA LEU A 14 5.93 0.47 -0.72
C LEU A 14 6.56 1.29 -1.87
N SER A 15 6.96 2.54 -1.63
CA SER A 15 7.60 3.36 -2.67
C SER A 15 9.02 2.89 -2.96
N GLU A 16 9.77 2.50 -1.92
CA GLU A 16 11.18 2.13 -2.00
C GLU A 16 11.37 0.69 -2.48
N GLU A 17 10.65 -0.28 -1.92
CA GLU A 17 10.86 -1.71 -2.17
C GLU A 17 10.08 -2.26 -3.38
N PHE A 18 9.17 -1.47 -3.97
CA PHE A 18 8.37 -1.95 -5.10
C PHE A 18 9.22 -2.21 -6.33
N VAL A 19 9.07 -3.42 -6.88
CA VAL A 19 9.58 -3.81 -8.20
C VAL A 19 8.40 -4.08 -9.13
N CYS A 20 8.37 -3.38 -10.26
CA CYS A 20 7.27 -3.48 -11.20
C CYS A 20 7.22 -4.87 -11.86
N SER A 21 6.14 -5.61 -11.67
CA SER A 21 5.92 -6.92 -12.32
C SER A 21 5.86 -6.86 -13.86
N HIS A 22 5.56 -5.68 -14.43
CA HIS A 22 5.45 -5.48 -15.88
C HIS A 22 6.77 -5.12 -16.57
N CYS A 23 7.57 -4.19 -16.00
CA CYS A 23 8.79 -3.69 -16.64
C CYS A 23 10.07 -3.90 -15.82
N LYS A 24 9.96 -4.50 -14.63
CA LYS A 24 11.08 -4.84 -13.72
C LYS A 24 11.88 -3.64 -13.20
N SER A 25 11.43 -2.41 -13.44
CA SER A 25 12.00 -1.21 -12.82
C SER A 25 11.60 -1.13 -11.34
N SER A 26 12.51 -0.63 -10.51
CA SER A 26 12.26 -0.34 -9.10
C SER A 26 11.70 1.08 -8.91
N GLY A 27 11.02 1.27 -7.78
CA GLY A 27 10.51 2.57 -7.37
C GLY A 27 9.11 2.87 -7.92
N ALA A 28 8.27 3.43 -7.05
CA ALA A 28 6.90 3.76 -7.39
C ALA A 28 6.37 5.01 -6.66
N HIS A 29 5.40 5.66 -7.32
CA HIS A 29 4.54 6.64 -6.69
C HIS A 29 3.46 5.90 -5.90
N VAL A 30 3.28 6.26 -4.63
CA VAL A 30 2.27 5.65 -3.76
C VAL A 30 1.21 6.69 -3.42
N GLU A 31 -0.05 6.39 -3.75
CA GLU A 31 -1.20 7.19 -3.37
C GLU A 31 -2.15 6.36 -2.49
N LYS A 32 -2.57 6.92 -1.35
CA LYS A 32 -3.53 6.26 -0.47
C LYS A 32 -4.94 6.66 -0.81
N LEU A 33 -5.80 5.66 -1.03
CA LEU A 33 -7.21 5.86 -1.22
C LEU A 33 -7.98 5.30 -0.03
N SER A 34 -8.79 6.15 0.59
CA SER A 34 -9.81 5.74 1.56
C SER A 34 -11.16 5.78 0.87
N MET A 35 -11.93 4.71 0.97
CA MET A 35 -13.22 4.59 0.30
C MET A 35 -14.31 4.31 1.33
N ALA A 36 -15.41 5.05 1.19
CA ALA A 36 -16.64 4.71 1.89
C ALA A 36 -17.20 3.40 1.34
N GLY A 37 -17.67 2.54 2.24
CA GLY A 37 -18.44 1.36 1.84
C GLY A 37 -19.82 1.74 1.29
N THR A 38 -20.58 0.75 0.84
CA THR A 38 -21.98 0.94 0.44
C THR A 38 -22.92 0.97 1.64
N GLY A 39 -24.12 1.54 1.47
CA GLY A 39 -25.17 1.51 2.51
C GLY A 39 -24.89 2.45 3.69
N ILE A 40 -25.00 1.94 4.92
CA ILE A 40 -24.90 2.73 6.16
C ILE A 40 -23.52 3.37 6.31
N SER A 41 -22.46 2.72 5.81
CA SER A 41 -21.10 3.27 5.84
C SER A 41 -20.98 4.59 5.07
N ARG A 42 -21.68 4.73 3.94
CA ARG A 42 -21.75 6.00 3.19
C ARG A 42 -22.58 7.05 3.91
N PHE A 43 -23.69 6.64 4.54
CA PHE A 43 -24.56 7.55 5.30
C PHE A 43 -23.88 8.11 6.56
N LEU A 44 -23.00 7.32 7.19
CA LEU A 44 -22.24 7.70 8.39
C LEU A 44 -20.82 8.22 8.08
N GLU A 45 -20.47 8.39 6.79
CA GLU A 45 -19.12 8.79 6.32
C GLU A 45 -17.96 7.92 6.85
N ILE A 46 -18.24 6.66 7.18
CA ILE A 46 -17.23 5.71 7.63
C ILE A 46 -16.51 5.18 6.40
N GLN A 47 -15.17 5.33 6.39
CA GLN A 47 -14.29 4.86 5.31
C GLN A 47 -13.47 3.64 5.77
N PRO A 48 -14.10 2.46 5.88
CA PRO A 48 -13.42 1.29 6.43
C PRO A 48 -12.40 0.71 5.43
N TYR A 49 -12.48 1.04 4.15
CA TYR A 49 -11.60 0.50 3.13
C TYR A 49 -10.43 1.45 2.88
N ARG A 50 -9.21 0.93 3.01
CA ARG A 50 -7.97 1.70 2.84
C ARG A 50 -7.05 0.91 1.93
N TYR A 51 -6.67 1.53 0.82
CA TYR A 51 -5.82 0.94 -0.20
C TYR A 51 -4.65 1.86 -0.52
N ALA A 52 -3.54 1.28 -0.95
CA ALA A 52 -2.43 1.98 -1.57
C ALA A 52 -2.37 1.63 -3.05
N PHE A 53 -2.37 2.65 -3.89
CA PHE A 53 -2.16 2.57 -5.32
C PHE A 53 -0.69 2.82 -5.57
N VAL A 54 0.04 1.80 -6.01
CA VAL A 54 1.49 1.83 -6.20
C VAL A 54 1.76 1.82 -7.69
N SER A 55 2.12 2.97 -8.22
CA SER A 55 2.27 3.22 -9.66
C SER A 55 3.74 3.28 -10.04
N CYS A 56 4.17 2.40 -10.95
CA CYS A 56 5.54 2.38 -11.44
C CYS A 56 5.90 3.71 -12.11
N HIS A 57 7.03 4.31 -11.70
CA HIS A 57 7.53 5.55 -12.30
C HIS A 57 7.95 5.39 -13.76
N HIS A 58 8.26 4.17 -14.20
CA HIS A 58 8.77 3.92 -15.54
C HIS A 58 7.66 3.67 -16.57
N CYS A 59 6.74 2.74 -16.30
CA CYS A 59 5.72 2.32 -17.27
C CYS A 59 4.28 2.70 -16.89
N GLY A 60 4.05 3.27 -15.71
CA GLY A 60 2.72 3.66 -15.23
C GLY A 60 1.81 2.51 -14.79
N PHE A 61 2.28 1.25 -14.84
CA PHE A 61 1.53 0.12 -14.29
C PHE A 61 1.25 0.37 -12.80
N THR A 62 -0.01 0.15 -12.39
CA THR A 62 -0.47 0.43 -11.04
C THR A 62 -0.97 -0.85 -10.38
N GLU A 63 -0.39 -1.18 -9.24
CA GLU A 63 -0.81 -2.29 -8.39
C GLU A 63 -1.49 -1.76 -7.13
N VAL A 64 -2.51 -2.47 -6.64
CA VAL A 64 -3.35 -2.01 -5.53
C VAL A 64 -3.17 -2.93 -4.33
N PHE A 65 -2.75 -2.37 -3.20
CA PHE A 65 -2.52 -3.09 -1.95
C PHE A 65 -3.57 -2.73 -0.90
N ASN A 66 -4.09 -3.74 -0.19
CA ASN A 66 -5.00 -3.51 0.94
C ASN A 66 -4.22 -3.14 2.20
N LEU A 67 -4.29 -1.89 2.62
CA LEU A 67 -3.53 -1.38 3.76
C LEU A 67 -3.89 -2.06 5.07
N LYS A 68 -5.13 -2.52 5.26
CA LYS A 68 -5.51 -3.25 6.49
C LYS A 68 -4.76 -4.58 6.64
N MET A 69 -4.33 -5.18 5.54
CA MET A 69 -3.58 -6.45 5.57
C MET A 69 -2.07 -6.23 5.77
N LEU A 70 -1.59 -5.02 5.46
CA LEU A 70 -0.18 -4.64 5.59
C LEU A 70 0.11 -3.97 6.95
N GLU A 71 -0.82 -3.18 7.45
CA GLU A 71 -0.72 -2.51 8.75
C GLU A 71 -0.78 -3.54 9.89
N GLY A 72 0.18 -3.48 10.82
CA GLY A 72 0.30 -4.41 11.94
C GLY A 72 1.19 -5.65 11.68
N LYS A 73 1.84 -5.71 10.52
CA LYS A 73 2.93 -6.67 10.27
C LYS A 73 4.26 -6.05 10.71
N ASP A 74 4.91 -6.65 11.71
CA ASP A 74 6.20 -6.20 12.23
C ASP A 74 7.33 -6.29 11.18
N ASP A 75 7.18 -7.17 10.19
CA ASP A 75 8.20 -7.49 9.19
C ASP A 75 7.74 -7.22 7.75
N LEU A 76 7.16 -6.04 7.52
CA LEU A 76 6.58 -5.68 6.23
C LEU A 76 7.64 -5.59 5.11
N GLY A 77 8.84 -5.09 5.40
CA GLY A 77 9.94 -4.99 4.43
C GLY A 77 10.33 -6.35 3.86
N THR A 78 10.72 -7.29 4.73
CA THR A 78 11.10 -8.65 4.31
C THR A 78 9.98 -9.37 3.55
N PHE A 79 8.72 -9.20 3.95
CA PHE A 79 7.59 -9.76 3.21
C PHE A 79 7.51 -9.20 1.78
N LEU A 80 7.71 -7.90 1.61
CA LEU A 80 7.69 -7.25 0.30
C LEU A 80 8.92 -7.60 -0.54
N ASP A 81 10.10 -7.72 0.06
CA ASP A 81 11.32 -8.19 -0.62
C ASP A 81 11.09 -9.55 -1.25
N ILE A 82 10.51 -10.50 -0.50
CA ILE A 82 10.16 -11.83 -1.00
C ILE A 82 9.12 -11.74 -2.12
N LEU A 83 8.11 -10.87 -1.97
CA LEU A 83 7.05 -10.69 -2.97
C LEU A 83 7.59 -10.14 -4.29
N PHE A 84 8.57 -9.23 -4.22
CA PHE A 84 9.13 -8.50 -5.36
C PHE A 84 10.45 -9.07 -5.90
N ALA A 85 11.00 -10.12 -5.29
CA ALA A 85 12.25 -10.78 -5.71
C ALA A 85 12.20 -11.53 -7.07
N ASN A 86 11.20 -11.29 -7.93
CA ASN A 86 10.99 -11.97 -9.22
C ASN A 86 11.21 -11.05 -10.43
#